data_AF-A0A221KHM5-F1
#
_entry.id   AF-A0A221KHM5-F1
#
_cell.length_a   1.000
_cell.length_b   1.000
_cell.length_c   1.000
_cell.angle_alpha   90.00
_cell.angle_beta   90.00
_cell.angle_gamma   90.00
#
_symmetry.space_group_name_H-M   'P 1'
#
loop_
_entity.id
_entity.type
_entity.pdbx_description
1 polymer ?
#
loop_
_entity_poly.entity_id
_entity_poly.type
_entity_poly.pdbx_seq_one_letter_code
_entity_poly.pdbx_strand_id
1 'polypeptide(L)'
;MAAPTEGPSAWQAGFAALQQRFCAGLPARWAQIVQAEDADLRLRALHQLAGAAGSYGFARLSHLAREAEQSLRDGATPAWQPVGSSLETEIHALRPAPATDPESDTVR
;
A
#
# COMPACT_ATOMS: atom_id res chain seq x y z
N MET A 1 31.15 -10.16 25.62
CA MET A 1 30.75 -11.20 24.65
C MET A 1 29.74 -10.55 23.70
N ALA A 2 30.12 -10.31 22.45
CA ALA A 2 29.23 -9.72 21.45
C ALA A 2 28.31 -10.82 20.88
N ALA A 3 27.00 -10.58 20.85
CA ALA A 3 26.04 -11.50 20.24
C ALA A 3 26.26 -11.55 18.72
N PRO A 4 26.15 -12.71 18.07
CA PRO A 4 26.22 -12.79 16.62
C PRO A 4 25.05 -12.00 16.01
N THR A 5 25.37 -11.01 15.19
CA THR A 5 24.39 -10.27 14.40
C THR A 5 24.00 -11.16 13.22
N GLU A 6 23.13 -12.14 13.45
CA GLU A 6 22.64 -13.01 12.39
C GLU A 6 21.77 -12.20 11.43
N GLY A 7 22.15 -12.20 10.16
CA GLY A 7 21.39 -11.55 9.08
C GLY A 7 19.99 -12.15 8.91
N PRO A 8 19.14 -11.54 8.09
CA PRO A 8 17.77 -12.01 7.92
C PRO A 8 17.73 -13.44 7.38
N SER A 9 16.86 -14.27 7.96
CA SER A 9 16.64 -15.63 7.49
C SER A 9 16.09 -15.63 6.06
N ALA A 10 16.25 -16.73 5.32
CA ALA A 10 15.72 -16.87 3.96
C ALA A 10 14.20 -16.59 3.88
N TRP A 11 13.46 -16.94 4.94
CA TRP A 11 12.04 -16.61 5.06
C TRP A 11 11.79 -15.11 5.20
N GLN A 12 12.57 -14.41 6.03
CA GLN A 12 12.47 -12.96 6.20
C GLN A 12 12.80 -12.22 4.88
N ALA A 13 13.82 -12.68 4.16
CA ALA A 13 14.17 -12.13 2.84
C ALA A 13 13.06 -12.35 1.81
N GLY A 14 12.48 -13.56 1.75
CA GLY A 14 11.36 -13.89 0.88
C GLY A 14 10.11 -13.05 1.20
N PHE A 15 9.79 -12.88 2.48
CA PHE A 15 8.67 -12.06 2.91
C PHE A 15 8.88 -10.56 2.58
N ALA A 16 10.09 -10.03 2.78
CA ALA A 16 10.44 -8.66 2.40
C ALA A 16 10.27 -8.42 0.89
N ALA A 17 10.66 -9.38 0.04
CA ALA A 17 10.44 -9.28 -1.40
C ALA A 17 8.94 -9.26 -1.75
N LEU A 18 8.09 -10.02 -1.05
CA LEU A 18 6.64 -9.96 -1.22
C LEU A 18 6.06 -8.60 -0.80
N GLN A 19 6.52 -8.05 0.33
CA GLN A 19 6.12 -6.70 0.77
C GLN A 19 6.50 -5.63 -0.27
N GLN A 20 7.72 -5.69 -0.82
CA GLN A 20 8.16 -4.77 -1.87
C GLN A 20 7.28 -4.86 -3.12
N ARG A 21 6.97 -6.08 -3.58
CA ARG A 21 6.07 -6.30 -4.72
C ARG A 21 4.65 -5.80 -4.43
N PHE A 22 4.17 -5.98 -3.20
CA PHE A 22 2.89 -5.44 -2.78
C PHE A 22 2.88 -3.91 -2.87
N CYS A 23 3.89 -3.24 -2.30
CA CYS A 23 4.05 -1.78 -2.33
C CYS A 23 4.19 -1.22 -3.74
N ALA A 24 4.97 -1.88 -4.60
CA ALA A 24 5.12 -1.49 -6.01
C ALA A 24 3.78 -1.48 -6.77
N GLY A 25 2.85 -2.36 -6.39
CA GLY A 25 1.51 -2.43 -6.98
C GLY A 25 0.48 -1.48 -6.37
N LEU A 26 0.76 -0.80 -5.25
CA LEU A 26 -0.22 0.06 -4.57
C LEU A 26 -0.71 1.23 -5.43
N PRO A 27 0.13 1.98 -6.18
CA PRO A 27 -0.34 3.10 -6.99
C PRO A 27 -1.36 2.68 -8.05
N ALA A 28 -1.15 1.53 -8.70
CA ALA A 28 -2.08 1.02 -9.71
C ALA A 28 -3.42 0.59 -9.09
N ARG A 29 -3.39 -0.10 -7.94
CA ARG A 29 -4.61 -0.47 -7.20
C ARG A 29 -5.38 0.76 -6.72
N TRP A 30 -4.66 1.79 -6.28
CA TRP A 30 -5.28 3.05 -5.87
C TRP A 30 -6.01 3.74 -7.02
N ALA A 31 -5.36 3.85 -8.19
CA ALA A 31 -5.98 4.40 -9.38
C ALA A 31 -7.27 3.65 -9.74
N GLN A 32 -7.28 2.32 -9.64
CA GLN A 32 -8.49 1.51 -9.86
C GLN A 32 -9.60 1.82 -8.85
N ILE A 33 -9.27 2.00 -7.57
CA ILE A 33 -10.24 2.36 -6.51
C ILE A 33 -10.87 3.73 -6.79
N VAL A 34 -10.05 4.72 -7.12
CA VAL A 34 -10.51 6.09 -7.37
C VAL A 34 -11.37 6.15 -8.63
N GLN A 35 -10.93 5.49 -9.71
CA GLN A 35 -11.61 5.50 -11.01
C GLN A 35 -12.85 4.59 -11.08
N ALA A 36 -13.09 3.73 -10.09
CA ALA A 36 -14.28 2.89 -10.06
C ALA A 36 -15.56 3.74 -10.04
N GLU A 37 -16.37 3.64 -11.10
CA GLU A 37 -17.64 4.36 -11.20
C GLU A 37 -18.73 3.78 -10.27
N ASP A 38 -18.63 2.48 -10.01
CA ASP A 38 -19.55 1.73 -9.15
C ASP A 38 -19.06 1.69 -7.70
N ALA A 39 -19.95 2.06 -6.77
CA ALA A 39 -19.71 2.00 -5.34
C ALA A 39 -19.40 0.58 -4.86
N ASP A 40 -20.04 -0.45 -5.44
CA ASP A 40 -19.79 -1.85 -5.08
C ASP A 40 -18.40 -2.31 -5.52
N LEU A 41 -17.95 -1.90 -6.72
CA LEU A 41 -16.59 -2.18 -7.18
C LEU A 41 -15.56 -1.49 -6.28
N ARG A 42 -15.80 -0.23 -5.92
CA ARG A 42 -14.93 0.52 -5.02
C ARG A 42 -14.86 -0.12 -3.63
N LEU A 43 -16.00 -0.52 -3.07
CA LEU A 43 -16.10 -1.23 -1.78
C LEU A 43 -15.31 -2.54 -1.80
N ARG A 44 -15.47 -3.36 -2.84
CA ARG A 44 -14.72 -4.62 -2.98
C ARG A 44 -13.22 -4.37 -3.08
N ALA A 45 -12.80 -3.36 -3.83
CA ALA A 45 -11.38 -3.03 -3.98
C ALA A 45 -10.76 -2.52 -2.66
N LEU A 46 -11.48 -1.70 -1.90
CA LEU A 46 -11.05 -1.26 -0.55
C LEU A 46 -10.98 -2.42 0.44
N HIS A 47 -11.97 -3.31 0.42
CA HIS A 47 -11.97 -4.52 1.24
C HIS A 47 -10.76 -5.41 0.95
N GLN A 48 -10.46 -5.64 -0.33
CA GLN A 48 -9.29 -6.41 -0.75
C GLN A 48 -7.98 -5.72 -0.32
N LEU A 49 -7.88 -4.40 -0.48
CA LEU A 49 -6.72 -3.63 -0.03
C LEU A 49 -6.53 -3.74 1.49
N ALA A 50 -7.61 -3.61 2.27
CA ALA A 50 -7.57 -3.75 3.72
C ALA A 50 -7.06 -5.12 4.16
N GLY A 51 -7.56 -6.19 3.54
CA GLY A 51 -7.14 -7.56 3.81
C GLY A 51 -5.67 -7.79 3.46
N ALA A 52 -5.27 -7.44 2.24
CA ALA A 52 -3.90 -7.63 1.77
C ALA A 52 -2.88 -6.82 2.59
N ALA A 53 -3.17 -5.54 2.86
CA ALA A 53 -2.32 -4.69 3.69
C ALA A 53 -2.12 -5.29 5.09
N GLY A 54 -3.17 -5.86 5.69
CA GLY A 54 -3.08 -6.57 6.96
C GLY A 54 -2.17 -7.80 6.89
N SER A 55 -2.31 -8.64 5.86
CA SER A 55 -1.46 -9.83 5.67
C SER A 55 0.02 -9.51 5.48
N TYR A 56 0.35 -8.34 4.93
CA TYR A 56 1.73 -7.89 4.75
C TYR A 56 2.25 -7.02 5.90
N GLY A 57 1.49 -6.81 6.97
CA GLY A 57 1.92 -6.05 8.15
C GLY A 57 1.78 -4.53 8.04
N PHE A 58 1.11 -4.00 7.02
CA PHE A 58 0.84 -2.56 6.85
C PHE A 58 -0.42 -2.15 7.63
N ALA A 59 -0.32 -2.09 8.95
CA ALA A 59 -1.44 -1.80 9.84
C ALA A 59 -2.15 -0.48 9.53
N ARG A 60 -1.40 0.61 9.31
CA ARG A 60 -1.98 1.93 9.00
C ARG A 60 -2.75 1.92 7.67
N LEU A 61 -2.16 1.36 6.62
CA LEU A 61 -2.81 1.20 5.32
C LEU A 61 -4.08 0.35 5.40
N SER A 62 -4.02 -0.77 6.14
CA SER A 62 -5.17 -1.65 6.37
C SER A 62 -6.31 -0.91 7.09
N HIS A 63 -5.98 -0.13 8.11
CA HIS A 63 -6.96 0.65 8.87
C HIS A 63 -7.64 1.72 8.02
N LEU A 64 -6.87 2.55 7.31
CA LEU A 64 -7.41 3.59 6.43
C LEU A 64 -8.31 3.02 5.32
N ALA A 65 -7.93 1.87 4.74
CA ALA A 65 -8.75 1.19 3.75
C ALA A 65 -10.11 0.71 4.32
N ARG A 66 -10.13 0.22 5.56
CA ARG A 66 -11.38 -0.16 6.26
C ARG A 66 -12.24 1.04 6.60
N GLU A 67 -11.64 2.15 7.03
CA GLU A 67 -12.38 3.39 7.29
C GLU A 67 -13.03 3.94 6.02
N ALA A 68 -12.33 3.87 4.89
CA ALA A 68 -12.87 4.27 3.59
C ALA A 68 -14.00 3.32 3.14
N GLU A 69 -13.82 2.01 3.33
CA GLU A 69 -14.86 1.00 3.07
C GLU A 69 -16.12 1.27 3.91
N GLN A 70 -15.96 1.56 5.20
CA GLN A 70 -17.07 1.84 6.10
C GLN A 70 -17.79 3.15 5.73
N SER A 71 -17.03 4.21 5.44
CA SER A 71 -17.59 5.51 5.02
C SER A 71 -18.46 5.40 3.76
N LEU A 72 -18.06 4.54 2.81
CA LEU A 72 -18.85 4.25 1.61
C LEU A 72 -20.10 3.42 1.93
N ARG A 73 -20.01 2.42 2.82
CA ARG A 73 -21.16 1.60 3.24
C ARG A 73 -22.24 2.42 3.93
N ASP A 74 -21.85 3.41 4.73
CA ASP A 74 -22.77 4.25 5.49
C ASP A 74 -23.52 5.26 4.60
N GLY A 75 -23.32 5.23 3.28
CA GLY A 75 -24.03 6.06 2.30
C GLY A 75 -23.66 7.54 2.39
N ALA A 76 -22.66 7.89 3.18
CA ALA A 76 -22.22 9.25 3.38
C ALA A 76 -21.39 9.67 2.16
N THR A 77 -22.05 10.20 1.13
CA THR A 77 -21.37 10.83 -0.02
C THR A 77 -21.47 12.35 0.13
N PRO A 78 -20.36 13.10 0.11
CA PRO A 78 -19.00 12.68 -0.24
C PRO A 78 -18.10 12.46 0.99
N ALA A 79 -18.52 11.67 1.98
CA ALA A 79 -17.83 11.56 3.26
C ALA A 79 -16.58 10.68 3.27
N TRP A 80 -16.32 9.88 2.23
CA TRP A 80 -15.10 9.08 2.16
C TRP A 80 -13.86 9.88 1.71
N GLN A 81 -14.03 11.11 1.20
CA GLN A 81 -12.94 11.93 0.65
C GLN A 81 -11.78 12.23 1.64
N PRO A 82 -12.04 12.58 2.92
CA PRO A 82 -10.95 12.81 3.88
C PRO A 82 -10.12 11.55 4.14
N VAL A 83 -10.79 10.40 4.26
CA VAL A 83 -10.12 9.11 4.45
C VAL A 83 -9.38 8.68 3.18
N GLY A 84 -9.98 8.90 2.00
CA GLY A 84 -9.35 8.65 0.71
C GLY A 84 -8.05 9.44 0.51
N SER A 85 -8.03 10.72 0.92
CA SER A 85 -6.82 11.56 0.87
C SER A 85 -5.72 11.07 1.81
N SER A 86 -6.12 10.59 2.99
CA SER A 86 -5.19 9.99 3.97
C SER A 86 -4.62 8.66 3.46
N LEU A 87 -5.46 7.85 2.81
CA LEU A 87 -5.07 6.59 2.19
C LEU A 87 -4.09 6.81 1.03
N GLU A 88 -4.35 7.79 0.17
CA GLU A 88 -3.44 8.21 -0.91
C GLU A 88 -2.07 8.65 -0.37
N THR A 89 -2.05 9.45 0.69
CA THR A 89 -0.82 9.90 1.35
C THR A 89 0.00 8.71 1.85
N GLU A 90 -0.65 7.73 2.49
CA GLU A 90 0.01 6.51 2.95
C GLU A 90 0.55 5.65 1.80
N ILE A 91 -0.22 5.51 0.71
CA ILE A 91 0.21 4.79 -0.49
C ILE A 91 1.45 5.45 -1.11
N HIS A 92 1.49 6.78 -1.16
CA HIS A 92 2.65 7.51 -1.63
C HIS A 92 3.87 7.34 -0.73
N ALA A 93 3.68 7.31 0.59
CA ALA A 93 4.77 7.07 1.55
C ALA A 93 5.35 5.65 1.46
N LEU A 94 4.51 4.65 1.14
CA LEU A 94 4.92 3.25 1.01
C LEU A 94 5.49 2.90 -0.38
N ARG A 95 5.42 3.82 -1.34
CA ARG A 95 5.96 3.59 -2.68
C ARG A 95 7.47 3.36 -2.57
N PRO A 96 8.01 2.26 -3.15
CA PRO A 96 9.46 2.12 -3.23
C PRO A 96 10.03 3.33 -3.96
N ALA A 97 11.18 3.83 -3.50
CA ALA A 97 11.91 4.86 -4.24
C ALA A 97 12.08 4.35 -5.68
N PRO A 98 11.89 5.22 -6.70
CA PRO A 98 12.32 4.85 -8.04
C PRO A 98 13.77 4.42 -7.91
N ALA A 99 14.11 3.24 -8.44
CA ALA A 99 15.50 2.84 -8.53
C ALA A 99 16.23 3.99 -9.22
N THR A 100 16.99 4.75 -8.45
CA THR A 100 17.90 5.74 -9.01
C THR A 100 18.96 4.91 -9.71
N ASP A 101 18.84 4.78 -11.02
CA ASP A 101 19.89 4.18 -11.85
C ASP A 101 21.21 4.90 -11.51
N PRO A 102 22.24 4.20 -11.00
CA PRO A 102 23.54 4.81 -10.74
C PRO A 102 24.35 5.08 -12.02
N GLU A 103 23.73 5.07 -13.20
CA GLU A 103 24.42 5.07 -14.51
C GLU A 103 24.47 6.44 -15.23
N SER A 104 24.41 7.55 -14.50
CA SER A 104 24.64 8.89 -15.09
C SER A 104 26.05 9.46 -14.87
N ASP A 105 26.99 8.64 -14.38
CA ASP A 105 28.38 9.07 -14.14
C ASP A 105 29.35 8.17 -14.93
N THR A 106 29.53 8.45 -16.23
CA THR A 106 30.77 8.28 -17.03
C THR A 106 30.47 8.62 -18.50
N VAL A 107 30.21 9.90 -18.79
CA VAL A 107 30.52 10.47 -20.12
C VAL A 107 30.93 11.93 -19.94
N ARG A 108 32.21 12.17 -19.63
CA ARG A 108 33.12 13.00 -20.46
C ARG A 108 34.51 13.11 -19.87
#